data_AF-W2Y6X7-F1
#
_entry.id   AF-W2Y6X7-F1
#
_cell.length_a   1.000
_cell.length_b   1.000
_cell.length_c   1.000
_cell.angle_alpha   90.00
_cell.angle_beta   90.00
_cell.angle_gamma   90.00
#
_symmetry.space_group_name_H-M   'P 1'
#
loop_
_entity.id
_entity.type
_entity.pdbx_description
1 polymer ?
#
loop_
_entity_poly.entity_id
_entity_poly.type
_entity_poly.pdbx_seq_one_letter_code
_entity_poly.pdbx_strand_id
1 'polypeptide(L)'
;MNGNFGYEAVLRNIYVKPTMARFTECASSYGVNQSGAKPVVLSNGPKAQVCQYSYDDVHIIPSKQKQGQHEQQHLSGKLCVF
;
A
#
# COMPACT_ATOMS: atom_id res chain seq x y z
N MET A 1 0.61 -8.03 -6.89
CA MET A 1 0.34 -9.48 -6.78
C MET A 1 -0.85 -9.84 -7.66
N ASN A 2 -0.69 -10.85 -8.51
CA ASN A 2 -1.70 -11.25 -9.49
C ASN A 2 -2.68 -12.24 -8.86
N GLY A 3 -3.77 -11.72 -8.29
CA GLY A 3 -4.72 -12.55 -7.53
C GLY A 3 -5.41 -13.62 -8.37
N ASN A 4 -5.66 -13.33 -9.65
CA ASN A 4 -6.26 -14.30 -10.60
C ASN A 4 -5.34 -15.49 -10.93
N PHE A 5 -4.05 -15.42 -10.60
CA PHE A 5 -3.11 -16.54 -10.69
C PHE A 5 -2.78 -17.15 -9.32
N GLY A 6 -3.58 -16.84 -8.28
CA GLY A 6 -3.40 -17.40 -6.95
C GLY A 6 -2.18 -16.84 -6.20
N TYR A 7 -1.68 -15.65 -6.57
CA TYR A 7 -0.56 -15.05 -5.86
C TYR A 7 -1.03 -14.47 -4.53
N GLU A 8 -0.29 -14.82 -3.48
CA GLU A 8 -0.49 -14.32 -2.13
C GLU A 8 0.81 -13.70 -1.62
N ALA A 9 0.71 -12.52 -0.99
CA ALA A 9 1.80 -11.90 -0.28
C ALA A 9 1.38 -11.60 1.15
N VAL A 10 2.17 -12.07 2.11
CA VAL A 10 1.99 -11.77 3.54
C VAL A 10 3.11 -10.84 3.96
N LEU A 11 2.75 -9.64 4.41
CA LEU A 11 3.70 -8.60 4.84
C LEU A 11 3.59 -8.46 6.36
N ARG A 12 4.74 -8.47 7.05
CA ARG A 12 4.84 -8.37 8.50
C ARG A 12 6.04 -7.51 8.88
N ASN A 13 5.86 -6.62 9.85
CA ASN A 13 6.94 -5.85 10.48
C ASN A 13 7.87 -5.15 9.45
N ILE A 14 7.28 -4.41 8.50
CA ILE A 14 7.98 -3.73 7.42
C ILE A 14 8.31 -2.30 7.82
N TYR A 15 9.54 -1.88 7.58
CA TYR A 15 9.98 -0.51 7.83
C TYR A 15 10.20 0.22 6.52
N VAL A 16 9.46 1.32 6.31
CA VAL A 16 9.54 2.12 5.09
C VAL A 16 10.17 3.46 5.40
N LYS A 17 11.29 3.77 4.72
CA LYS A 17 11.84 5.13 4.69
C LYS A 17 11.23 5.87 3.50
N PRO A 18 10.26 6.78 3.71
CA PRO A 18 9.64 7.47 2.61
C PRO A 18 10.64 8.40 1.93
N THR A 19 10.51 8.52 0.62
CA THR A 19 11.15 9.56 -0.19
C THR A 19 10.11 10.61 -0.55
N MET A 20 10.41 11.53 -1.46
CA MET A 20 9.41 12.47 -1.98
C MET A 20 8.29 11.78 -2.78
N ALA A 21 8.51 10.55 -3.25
CA ALA A 21 7.51 9.81 -4.01
C ALA A 21 6.53 9.07 -3.08
N ARG A 22 5.26 9.01 -3.50
CA ARG A 22 4.25 8.13 -2.90
C ARG A 22 4.69 6.68 -3.10
N PHE A 23 4.51 5.85 -2.07
CA PHE A 23 4.78 4.41 -2.15
C PHE A 23 3.51 3.60 -1.96
N THR A 24 3.53 2.38 -2.47
CA THR A 24 2.54 1.34 -2.21
C THR A 24 3.32 0.08 -1.86
N GLU A 25 3.12 -0.37 -0.64
CA GLU A 25 3.69 -1.57 -0.04
C GLU A 25 3.22 -2.86 -0.73
N CYS A 26 1.95 -2.93 -1.12
CA CYS A 26 1.42 -4.02 -1.92
C CYS A 26 0.24 -3.54 -2.76
N ALA A 27 0.22 -3.97 -4.02
CA ALA A 27 -0.90 -3.75 -4.92
C ALA A 27 -1.45 -5.09 -5.39
N SER A 28 -2.77 -5.24 -5.43
CA SER A 28 -3.42 -6.36 -6.11
C SER A 28 -3.59 -6.03 -7.59
N SER A 29 -3.46 -7.03 -8.45
CA SER A 29 -3.50 -6.85 -9.89
C SER A 29 -4.20 -8.03 -10.57
N TYR A 30 -4.70 -7.77 -11.78
CA TYR A 30 -5.12 -8.80 -12.72
C TYR A 30 -3.96 -9.11 -13.67
N GLY A 31 -3.38 -10.28 -13.52
CA GLY A 31 -2.32 -10.78 -14.39
C GLY A 31 -2.85 -11.18 -15.77
N VAL A 32 -2.01 -11.01 -16.78
CA VAL A 32 -2.29 -11.37 -18.17
C VAL A 32 -1.31 -12.47 -18.61
N ASN A 33 -1.78 -13.41 -19.41
CA ASN A 33 -0.99 -14.55 -19.93
C ASN A 33 -0.40 -14.27 -21.32
N GLN A 34 -0.16 -13.00 -21.64
CA GLN A 34 0.41 -12.57 -22.91
C GLN A 34 1.76 -11.90 -22.67
N SER A 35 2.79 -12.40 -23.34
CA SER A 35 4.13 -11.79 -23.27
C SER A 35 4.10 -10.33 -23.70
N GLY A 36 4.76 -9.46 -22.93
CA GLY A 36 4.81 -8.01 -23.19
C GLY A 36 3.59 -7.21 -22.73
N ALA A 37 2.47 -7.87 -22.37
CA ALA A 37 1.31 -7.19 -21.82
C ALA A 37 1.50 -6.85 -20.33
N LYS A 38 0.98 -5.69 -19.90
CA LYS A 38 1.09 -5.23 -18.51
C LYS A 38 -0.13 -5.67 -17.69
N PRO A 39 0.07 -6.24 -16.48
CA PRO A 39 -1.02 -6.46 -15.54
C PRO A 39 -1.75 -5.17 -15.20
N VAL A 40 -3.05 -5.28 -14.94
CA VAL A 40 -3.88 -4.14 -14.50
C VAL A 40 -3.88 -4.08 -12.98
N VAL A 41 -3.52 -2.93 -12.40
CA VAL A 41 -3.63 -2.72 -10.95
C VAL A 41 -5.11 -2.61 -10.58
N LEU A 42 -5.56 -3.45 -9.65
CA LEU A 42 -6.95 -3.49 -9.17
C LEU A 42 -7.11 -2.71 -7.86
N SER A 43 -6.11 -2.75 -6.98
CA SER A 43 -6.12 -2.00 -5.72
C SER A 43 -4.70 -1.79 -5.20
N ASN A 44 -4.50 -0.69 -4.49
CA ASN A 44 -3.32 -0.44 -3.66
C ASN A 44 -3.72 -0.65 -2.20
N GLY A 45 -2.90 -1.31 -1.41
CA GLY A 45 -3.20 -1.53 0.00
C GLY A 45 -3.51 -2.99 0.36
N PRO A 46 -3.96 -3.23 1.60
CA PRO A 46 -4.36 -4.56 2.06
C PRO A 46 -5.50 -5.12 1.21
N LYS A 47 -5.42 -6.41 0.89
CA LYS A 47 -6.49 -7.15 0.26
C LYS A 47 -6.48 -8.58 0.76
N ALA A 48 -7.62 -9.04 1.23
CA ALA A 48 -7.78 -10.42 1.69
C ALA A 48 -7.20 -11.40 0.67
N GLN A 49 -6.43 -12.38 1.17
CA GLN A 49 -5.71 -13.42 0.42
C GLN A 49 -4.54 -12.91 -0.47
N VAL A 50 -4.68 -11.79 -1.18
CA VAL A 50 -3.67 -11.34 -2.15
C VAL A 50 -2.56 -10.48 -1.55
N CYS A 51 -2.92 -9.50 -0.72
CA CYS A 51 -2.00 -8.57 -0.05
C CYS A 51 -2.35 -8.55 1.44
N GLN A 52 -1.84 -9.52 2.19
CA GLN A 52 -2.23 -9.81 3.56
C GLN A 52 -1.31 -9.09 4.55
N TYR A 53 -1.80 -7.99 5.10
CA TYR A 53 -1.18 -7.26 6.21
C TYR A 53 -2.20 -6.29 6.82
N SER A 54 -1.88 -5.81 8.01
CA SER A 54 -2.55 -4.68 8.64
C SER A 54 -1.67 -3.43 8.55
N TYR A 55 -2.25 -2.24 8.70
CA TYR A 55 -1.42 -1.02 8.73
C TYR A 55 -0.41 -1.02 9.90
N ASP A 56 -0.68 -1.77 10.97
CA ASP A 56 0.25 -1.94 12.10
C ASP A 56 1.50 -2.76 11.72
N ASP A 57 1.44 -3.55 10.65
CA ASP A 57 2.61 -4.26 10.10
C ASP A 57 3.55 -3.31 9.32
N VAL A 58 3.19 -2.03 9.13
CA VAL A 58 3.97 -1.06 8.35
C VAL A 58 4.40 0.12 9.22
N HIS A 59 5.72 0.27 9.39
CA HIS A 59 6.34 1.31 10.20
C HIS A 59 7.04 2.33 9.30
N ILE A 60 6.49 3.53 9.20
CA ILE A 60 7.12 4.62 8.44
C ILE A 60 8.19 5.27 9.32
N ILE A 61 9.46 5.14 8.91
CA ILE A 61 10.57 5.75 9.64
C ILE A 61 10.86 7.17 9.14
N PRO A 62 11.01 8.15 10.02
CA PRO A 62 11.23 9.54 9.62
C PRO A 62 12.54 9.67 8.84
N SER A 63 12.49 10.36 7.69
CA SER A 63 13.69 10.81 7.03
C SER A 63 14.23 12.03 7.79
N LYS A 64 15.55 12.14 7.99
CA LYS A 64 16.17 13.33 8.63
C LYS A 64 16.09 14.60 7.75
N GLN A 65 15.14 14.68 6.82
CA GLN A 65 14.94 15.84 5.96
C GLN A 65 13.91 16.76 6.62
N LYS A 66 14.46 17.81 7.23
CA LYS A 66 13.86 19.00 7.86
C LYS A 66 12.33 19.11 7.89
N GLN A 67 11.83 19.37 9.10
CA GLN A 67 10.49 19.87 9.43
C GLN A 67 9.97 20.88 8.40
N GLY A 68 8.82 20.55 7.82
CA GLY A 68 7.98 21.41 7.02
C GLY A 68 6.61 20.77 6.87
N GLN A 69 5.79 20.90 7.93
CA GLN A 69 4.34 20.70 7.99
C GLN A 69 3.78 19.35 7.52
N HIS A 70 3.25 18.58 8.46
CA HIS A 70 1.85 18.13 8.48
C HIS A 70 1.56 17.61 9.89
N GLU A 71 1.05 18.51 10.71
CA GLU A 71 0.52 18.24 12.03
C GLU A 71 -0.92 17.71 11.89
N GLN A 72 -1.20 16.61 12.59
CA GLN A 72 -2.50 16.09 13.04
C GLN A 72 -3.70 16.09 12.09
N GLN A 73 -4.15 14.89 11.74
CA GLN A 73 -5.58 14.56 11.89
C GLN A 73 -5.75 13.13 12.44
N HIS A 74 -5.66 13.01 13.77
CA HIS A 74 -6.38 11.98 14.52
C HIS A 74 -7.35 12.72 15.44
N LEU A 75 -8.59 12.93 15.00
CA LEU A 75 -9.73 13.02 15.91
C LEU A 75 -11.06 12.94 15.13
N SER A 76 -11.85 11.93 15.50
CA SER A 76 -13.31 11.94 15.63
C SER A 76 -14.18 12.21 14.39
N GLY A 77 -15.14 11.31 14.20
CA GLY A 77 -15.96 11.20 13.00
C GLY A 77 -16.76 12.45 12.61
N LYS A 78 -16.84 12.67 11.30
CA LYS A 78 -18.08 12.98 10.59
C LYS A 78 -17.85 12.95 9.07
N LEU A 79 -18.64 12.08 8.44
CA LEU A 79 -19.30 12.27 7.15
C LEU A 79 -18.42 12.53 5.92
N CYS A 80 -18.15 11.45 5.18
CA CYS A 80 -17.79 11.51 3.77
C CYS A 80 -18.95 12.10 2.96
N VAL A 81 -18.67 13.09 2.10
CA VAL A 81 -19.56 13.49 0.99
C VAL A 81 -18.70 13.71 -0.25
N PHE A 82 -18.94 12.80 -1.22
CA PHE A 82 -18.56 12.67 -2.63
C PHE A 82 -17.21 13.23 -3.13
#